data_AF-A0A661M8R1-F1
#
_entry.id   AF-A0A661M8R1-F1
#
_cell.length_a   1.000
_cell.length_b   1.000
_cell.length_c   1.000
_cell.angle_alpha   90.00
_cell.angle_beta   90.00
_cell.angle_gamma   90.00
#
_symmetry.space_group_name_H-M   'P 1'
#
loop_
_entity.id
_entity.type
_entity.pdbx_description
1 polymer ?
#
loop_
_entity_poly.entity_id
_entity_poly.type
_entity_poly.pdbx_seq_one_letter_code
_entity_poly.pdbx_strand_id
1 'polypeptide(L)' 'MDHASQAREVQIARFRQMTPGERWIAARDLYWSVRRLKEAFIRQQHPEWSSDQVAAAVREAFSHVRD' A
#
# COMPACT_ATOMS: atom_id res chain seq x y z
N MET A 1 -7.96 -14.51 -24.87
CA MET A 1 -8.08 -14.52 -23.41
C MET A 1 -7.55 -13.19 -22.90
N ASP A 2 -8.24 -12.55 -21.95
CA ASP A 2 -7.78 -11.30 -21.36
C ASP A 2 -6.53 -11.56 -20.49
N HIS A 3 -5.41 -10.97 -20.88
CA HIS A 3 -4.13 -11.11 -20.19
C HIS A 3 -4.19 -10.57 -18.75
N ALA A 4 -5.03 -9.57 -18.47
CA ALA A 4 -5.20 -9.04 -17.11
C ALA A 4 -5.91 -10.04 -16.20
N SER A 5 -6.98 -10.67 -16.70
CA SER A 5 -7.68 -11.75 -15.99
C SER A 5 -6.76 -12.93 -15.67
N GLN A 6 -5.93 -13.36 -16.63
CA GLN A 6 -4.94 -14.43 -16.42
C GLN A 6 -3.90 -14.07 -15.35
N ALA A 7 -3.35 -12.85 -15.41
CA ALA A 7 -2.39 -12.38 -14.42
C ALA A 7 -3.00 -12.37 -13.01
N ARG A 8 -4.28 -11.98 -12.89
CA ARG A 8 -5.01 -11.98 -11.62
C ARG A 8 -5.20 -13.39 -11.05
N GLU A 9 -5.53 -14.37 -11.88
CA GLU A 9 -5.68 -15.76 -11.45
C GLU A 9 -4.36 -16.34 -10.91
N VAL A 10 -3.25 -16.10 -11.62
CA VAL A 10 -1.90 -16.51 -11.18
C VAL A 10 -1.53 -15.84 -9.86
N GLN A 11 -1.82 -14.55 -9.71
CA GLN A 11 -1.55 -13.82 -8.47
C GLN A 11 -2.34 -14.39 -7.28
N ILE A 12 -3.63 -14.67 -7.47
CA ILE A 12 -4.49 -15.28 -6.44
C ILE A 12 -3.98 -16.67 -6.04
N ALA A 13 -3.59 -17.49 -7.02
CA ALA A 13 -3.04 -18.81 -6.75
C ALA A 13 -1.77 -18.74 -5.88
N ARG A 14 -0.87 -17.79 -6.16
CA ARG A 14 0.33 -17.55 -5.34
C ARG A 14 -0.01 -17.14 -3.90
N PHE A 15 -0.95 -16.21 -3.70
CA PHE A 15 -1.34 -15.79 -2.35
C PHE A 15 -1.96 -16.93 -1.54
N ARG A 16 -2.71 -17.84 -2.18
CA ARG A 16 -3.30 -19.01 -1.50
C ARG A 16 -2.25 -20.01 -1.01
N GLN A 17 -1.11 -20.09 -1.70
CA GLN A 17 -0.02 -21.01 -1.36
C GLN A 17 0.92 -20.49 -0.27
N MET A 18 0.87 -19.19 0.05
CA MET A 18 1.71 -18.60 1.10
C MET A 18 1.43 -19.21 2.47
N THR A 19 2.47 -19.52 3.21
CA THR A 19 2.43 -19.78 4.65
C THR A 19 1.98 -18.53 5.41
N PRO A 20 1.52 -18.67 6.67
CA PRO A 20 1.18 -17.51 7.50
C PRO A 20 2.31 -16.47 7.62
N GLY A 21 3.57 -16.91 7.74
CA GLY A 21 4.73 -16.01 7.82
C GLY A 21 4.96 -15.22 6.53
N GLU A 22 4.88 -15.87 5.37
CA GLU A 22 4.99 -15.19 4.07
C GLU A 22 3.85 -14.19 3.84
N ARG A 23 2.63 -14.53 4.25
CA ARG A 23 1.48 -13.60 4.19
C ARG A 23 1.74 -12.37 5.05
N TRP A 24 2.29 -12.55 6.25
CA TRP A 24 2.62 -11.43 7.12
C TRP A 24 3.70 -10.52 6.51
N ILE A 25 4.76 -11.11 5.95
CA ILE A 25 5.82 -10.36 5.25
C ILE A 25 5.22 -9.56 4.09
N ALA A 26 4.42 -10.21 3.24
CA ALA A 26 3.77 -9.55 2.10
C ALA A 26 2.84 -8.41 2.54
N ALA A 27 2.04 -8.61 3.59
CA ALA A 27 1.16 -7.58 4.13
C ALA A 27 1.94 -6.39 4.70
N ARG A 28 3.02 -6.66 5.45
CA ARG A 28 3.91 -5.64 6.00
C ARG A 28 4.57 -4.82 4.89
N ASP A 29 5.07 -5.49 3.85
CA ASP A 29 5.76 -4.82 2.75
C ASP A 29 4.79 -3.98 1.92
N LEU A 30 3.56 -4.47 1.71
CA LEU A 30 2.48 -3.71 1.09
C LEU A 30 2.13 -2.47 1.93
N TYR A 31 1.97 -2.61 3.25
CA TYR A 31 1.67 -1.52 4.17
C TYR A 31 2.68 -0.36 4.04
N TRP A 32 3.98 -0.66 4.05
CA TRP A 32 5.01 0.37 3.90
C TRP A 32 5.08 0.95 2.49
N SER A 33 4.94 0.11 1.46
CA SER A 33 4.97 0.55 0.06
C SER A 33 3.87 1.56 -0.23
N VAL A 34 2.64 1.25 0.20
CA VAL A 34 1.48 2.12 0.01
C VAL A 34 1.64 3.45 0.76
N ARG A 35 2.20 3.44 1.96
CA ARG A 35 2.48 4.69 2.70
C ARG A 35 3.51 5.57 2.02
N ARG A 36 4.58 5.00 1.45
CA ARG A 36 5.59 5.76 0.67
C ARG A 36 4.98 6.39 -0.58
N LEU A 37 4.14 5.64 -1.29
CA LEU A 37 3.42 6.18 -2.45
C LEU A 37 2.50 7.34 -2.05
N LYS A 38 1.78 7.20 -0.93
CA LYS A 38 0.92 8.28 -0.41
C LYS A 38 1.73 9.50 0.01
N GLU A 39 2.88 9.31 0.65
CA GLU A 39 3.79 10.40 1.00
C GLU A 39 4.25 11.16 -0.23
N ALA A 40 4.73 10.46 -1.26
CA ALA A 40 5.17 11.09 -2.51
C ALA A 40 4.05 11.89 -3.18
N PHE A 41 2.83 11.33 -3.21
CA PHE A 41 1.65 12.02 -3.72
C PHE A 41 1.31 13.29 -2.93
N ILE A 42 1.35 13.23 -1.59
CA ILE A 42 1.07 14.40 -0.74
C ILE A 42 2.15 15.47 -0.92
N ARG A 43 3.43 15.10 -0.99
CA ARG A 43 4.53 16.03 -1.29
C ARG A 43 4.36 16.72 -2.63
N GLN A 44 3.87 16.01 -3.64
CA GLN A 44 3.60 16.58 -4.95
C GLN A 44 2.47 17.62 -4.90
N GLN A 45 1.42 17.37 -4.11
CA GLN A 45 0.29 18.29 -3.96
C GLN A 45 0.58 19.49 -3.06
N HIS A 46 1.49 19.34 -2.09
CA HIS A 46 1.86 20.36 -1.10
C HIS A 46 3.40 20.52 -1.00
N PRO A 47 4.05 21.12 -2.03
CA PRO A 47 5.51 21.27 -2.05
C PRO A 47 6.07 22.14 -0.91
N GLU A 48 5.24 23.01 -0.34
CA GLU A 48 5.58 23.93 0.74
C GLU A 48 5.51 23.30 2.14
N TRP A 49 4.91 22.11 2.27
CA TRP A 49 4.76 21.45 3.56
C TRP A 49 6.07 20.89 4.08
N SER A 50 6.26 21.02 5.39
CA SER A 50 7.35 20.34 6.09
C SER A 50 7.15 18.82 6.11
N SER A 51 8.22 18.07 6.32
CA SER A 51 8.16 16.62 6.46
C SER A 51 7.18 16.16 7.55
N ASP A 52 7.04 16.94 8.64
CA ASP A 52 6.13 16.61 9.74
C ASP A 52 4.66 16.78 9.34
N GLN A 53 4.34 17.83 8.58
CA GLN A 53 3.01 18.06 8.04
C GLN A 53 2.61 16.94 7.07
N VAL A 54 3.51 16.56 6.17
CA VAL A 54 3.30 15.42 5.25
C VAL A 54 3.10 14.13 6.05
N ALA A 55 3.95 13.85 7.04
CA ALA A 55 3.84 12.65 7.85
C ALA A 55 2.52 12.60 8.64
N ALA A 56 2.03 13.74 9.15
CA ALA A 56 0.73 13.83 9.81
C ALA A 56 -0.41 13.51 8.84
N ALA A 57 -0.40 14.08 7.64
CA ALA A 57 -1.41 13.80 6.61
C ALA A 57 -1.37 12.33 6.13
N VAL A 58 -0.18 11.73 6.01
CA VAL A 58 -0.05 10.29 5.72
C VAL A 58 -0.60 9.45 6.88
N ARG A 59 -0.40 9.84 8.15
CA ARG A 59 -1.02 9.10 9.27
C ARG A 59 -2.53 9.17 9.19
N GLU A 60 -3.06 10.36 8.94
CA GLU A 60 -4.51 10.62 8.86
C GLU A 60 -5.18 9.89 7.69
N ALA A 61 -4.53 9.82 6.54
CA ALA A 61 -5.06 9.10 5.39
C ALA A 61 -5.26 7.59 5.64
N PHE A 62 -4.67 7.04 6.70
CA PHE A 62 -4.78 5.63 7.10
C PHE A 62 -5.37 5.45 8.50
N SER A 63 -5.89 6.50 9.15
CA SER A 63 -6.51 6.42 10.49
C SER A 63 -7.98 5.97 10.41
N HIS A 64 -8.69 6.29 9.33
CA HIS A 64 -10.14 6.06 9.17
C HIS A 64 -10.52 4.73 8.49
N VAL A 65 -9.71 3.68 8.66
CA VAL A 65 -9.91 2.42 7.92
C VAL A 65 -11.04 1.54 8.52
N ARG A 66 -11.68 1.95 9.61
CA ARG A 66 -12.66 1.15 10.35
C ARG A 66 -14.05 1.77 10.51
N ASP A 67 -14.34 2.90 9.85
CA ASP A 67 -15.70 3.48 9.83
C ASP A 67 -16.53 2.92 8.66
#